data_AF-A0A3B8TQK0-F1
#
_entry.id   AF-A0A3B8TQK0-F1
#
_cell.length_a   1.000
_cell.length_b   1.000
_cell.length_c   1.000
_cell.angle_alpha   90.00
_cell.angle_beta   90.00
_cell.angle_gamma   90.00
#
_symmetry.space_group_name_H-M   'P 1'
#
loop_
_entity.id
_entity.type
_entity.pdbx_description
1 polymer ?
#
loop_
_entity_poly.entity_id
_entity_poly.type
_entity_poly.pdbx_seq_one_letter_code
_entity_poly.pdbx_strand_id
1 'polypeptide(L)' 'SIGHEHLVFDMVYNPVMTSLLKAVAKQGGKTLDGMTMLQGQAKASWELWRQSR' A
#
# COMPACT_ATOMS: atom_id res chain seq x y z
N SER A 1 -10.27 -17.43 -1.16
CA SER A 1 -8.85 -17.57 -0.76
C SER A 1 -8.06 -16.47 -1.43
N ILE A 2 -7.00 -15.96 -0.80
CA ILE A 2 -6.06 -15.04 -1.45
C ILE A 2 -5.10 -15.85 -2.32
N GLY A 3 -4.77 -15.34 -3.51
CA GLY A 3 -3.89 -15.99 -4.48
C GLY A 3 -3.29 -14.95 -5.45
N HIS A 4 -2.61 -15.40 -6.50
CA HIS A 4 -1.80 -14.55 -7.39
C HIS A 4 -2.52 -13.35 -8.05
N GLU A 5 -3.84 -13.43 -8.21
CA GLU A 5 -4.68 -12.35 -8.76
C GLU A 5 -5.02 -11.26 -7.72
N HIS A 6 -4.82 -11.53 -6.43
CA HIS A 6 -5.15 -10.59 -5.36
C HIS A 6 -3.96 -9.69 -5.05
N LEU A 7 -4.24 -8.40 -4.90
CA LEU A 7 -3.32 -7.39 -4.41
C LEU A 7 -3.82 -6.86 -3.07
N VAL A 8 -2.97 -6.92 -2.04
CA VAL A 8 -3.27 -6.39 -0.71
C VAL A 8 -2.41 -5.18 -0.43
N PHE A 9 -3.06 -4.08 -0.07
CA PHE A 9 -2.44 -2.85 0.40
C PHE A 9 -2.62 -2.79 1.91
N ASP A 10 -1.54 -2.46 2.63
CA ASP A 10 -1.58 -2.19 4.06
C ASP A 10 -1.19 -0.73 4.32
N MET A 11 -1.96 -0.01 5.12
CA MET A 11 -1.69 1.40 5.45
C MET A 11 -0.61 1.56 6.54
N VAL A 12 -0.25 0.47 7.23
CA VAL A 12 0.84 0.48 8.21
C VAL A 12 2.18 0.53 7.48
N TYR A 13 3.00 1.54 7.77
CA TYR A 13 4.31 1.74 7.16
C TYR A 13 5.49 1.37 8.07
N ASN A 14 5.26 1.21 9.38
CA ASN A 14 6.28 0.81 10.34
C ASN A 14 5.71 -0.24 11.32
N PRO A 15 6.13 -1.51 11.25
CA PRO A 15 7.13 -2.06 10.32
C PRO A 15 6.62 -2.14 8.87
N VAL A 16 7.52 -2.07 7.89
CA VAL A 16 7.17 -2.13 6.45
C VAL A 16 6.46 -3.44 6.07
N MET A 17 6.86 -4.56 6.67
CA MET A 17 6.24 -5.87 6.46
C MET A 17 5.42 -6.30 7.67
N THR A 18 4.13 -6.01 7.62
CA THR A 18 3.16 -6.45 8.65
C THR A 18 2.90 -7.96 8.57
N SER A 19 2.29 -8.51 9.61
CA SER A 19 1.87 -9.92 9.62
C SER A 19 0.86 -10.22 8.50
N LEU A 20 0.03 -9.25 8.11
CA LEU A 20 -0.91 -9.36 7.00
C LEU A 20 -0.17 -9.51 5.67
N LEU A 21 0.76 -8.61 5.37
CA LEU A 21 1.53 -8.66 4.13
C LEU A 21 2.35 -9.95 4.02
N LYS A 22 2.96 -10.40 5.13
CA LYS A 22 3.67 -11.69 5.19
C LYS A 22 2.75 -12.88 4.87
N ALA A 23 1.54 -12.90 5.42
CA ALA A 23 0.57 -13.98 5.19
C ALA A 23 0.07 -14.02 3.74
N VAL A 24 -0.13 -12.85 3.12
CA VAL A 24 -0.53 -12.70 1.71
C VAL A 24 0.58 -13.15 0.76
N ALA A 25 1.81 -12.67 0.99
CA ALA A 25 2.98 -13.05 0.20
C ALA A 25 3.22 -14.57 0.26
N LYS A 26 3.05 -15.19 1.43
CA LYS A 26 3.17 -16.65 1.59
C LYS A 26 2.14 -17.44 0.77
N GLN A 27 0.98 -16.85 0.49
CA GLN A 27 -0.07 -17.45 -0.34
C GLN A 27 0.08 -17.11 -1.84
N GLY A 28 1.18 -16.43 -2.21
CA GLY A 28 1.43 -16.00 -3.59
C GLY A 28 0.67 -14.75 -4.01
N GLY A 29 -0.08 -14.11 -3.10
CA GLY A 29 -0.72 -12.82 -3.38
C GLY A 29 0.31 -11.70 -3.53
N LYS A 30 -0.07 -10.64 -4.26
CA LYS A 30 0.74 -9.44 -4.41
C LYS A 30 0.51 -8.53 -3.21
N THR A 31 1.56 -7.82 -2.78
CA THR A 31 1.51 -6.92 -1.62
C THR A 31 2.08 -5.57 -1.96
N LEU A 32 1.56 -4.53 -1.31
CA LEU A 32 2.12 -3.18 -1.34
C LEU A 32 2.07 -2.59 0.08
N ASP A 33 3.17 -1.96 0.48
CA ASP A 33 3.38 -1.48 1.84
C ASP A 33 2.87 -0.05 2.08
N GLY A 34 2.73 0.31 3.35
CA GLY A 34 2.19 1.60 3.74
C GLY A 34 3.06 2.80 3.36
N MET A 35 4.38 2.64 3.13
CA MET A 35 5.24 3.76 2.72
C MET A 35 4.91 4.20 1.30
N THR A 36 4.72 3.24 0.39
CA THR A 36 4.31 3.53 -0.99
C THR A 36 2.97 4.27 -1.01
N MET A 37 2.02 3.84 -0.16
CA MET A 37 0.73 4.53 -0.03
C MET A 37 0.86 5.93 0.58
N LEU A 38 1.67 6.09 1.64
CA LEU A 38 1.95 7.37 2.30
C LEU A 38 2.52 8.43 1.34
N GLN A 39 3.45 8.02 0.47
CA GLN A 39 4.01 8.90 -0.55
C GLN A 39 2.99 9.25 -1.62
N GLY A 40 2.21 8.26 -2.07
CA GLY A 40 1.15 8.44 -3.06
C GLY A 40 0.08 9.45 -2.60
N GLN A 41 -0.41 9.31 -1.36
CA GLN A 41 -1.40 10.24 -0.81
C GLN A 41 -0.86 11.67 -0.67
N ALA A 42 0.42 11.82 -0.28
CA ALA A 42 1.05 13.13 -0.14
C ALA A 42 1.17 13.82 -1.51
N LYS A 43 1.59 13.08 -2.54
CA LYS A 43 1.69 13.60 -3.91
C LYS A 43 0.32 13.98 -4.47
N ALA A 44 -0.69 13.11 -4.32
CA ALA A 44 -2.05 13.39 -4.78
C ALA A 44 -2.65 14.62 -4.08
N SER A 45 -2.48 14.73 -2.76
CA SER A 45 -2.94 15.89 -1.99
C SER A 45 -2.25 17.18 -2.42
N TRP A 46 -0.95 17.11 -2.70
CA TRP A 46 -0.18 18.24 -3.22
C TRP A 46 -0.64 18.67 -4.63
N GLU A 47 -0.94 17.73 -5.51
CA GLU A 47 -1.48 18.02 -6.84
C GLU A 47 -2.84 18.70 -6.77
N LEU A 48 -3.75 18.22 -5.92
CA LEU A 48 -5.05 18.85 -5.67
C LEU A 48 -4.89 20.28 -5.14
N TRP A 49 -3.97 20.48 -4.19
CA TRP A 49 -3.70 21.81 -3.62
C TRP A 49 -3.12 22.81 -4.64
N ARG A 50 -2.34 22.34 -5.62
CA ARG A 50 -1.83 23.19 -6.70
C ARG A 50 -2.90 23.55 -7.73
N GLN A 51 -3.87 22.67 -7.97
CA GLN A 51 -4.96 22.90 -8.93
C GLN A 51 -6.05 23.86 -8.40
N SER A 52 -6.16 24.01 -7.07
CA SER A 52 -7.09 24.95 -6.44
C SER A 52 -6.55 26.37 -6.29
N ARG A 53 -5.37 26.64 -6.85
CA ARG A 53 -4.77 27.97 -7.01
C ARG A 53 -4.92 28.45 -8.45
#